data_AF-A0A2U9SMT6-F1
#
_entry.id   AF-A0A2U9SMT6-F1
#
_cell.length_a   1.000
_cell.length_b   1.000
_cell.length_c   1.000
_cell.angle_alpha   90.00
_cell.angle_beta   90.00
_cell.angle_gamma   90.00
#
_symmetry.space_group_name_H-M   'P 1'
#
loop_
_entity.id
_entity.type
_entity.pdbx_description
1 polymer ?
#
loop_
_entity_poly.entity_id
_entity_poly.type
_entity_poly.pdbx_seq_one_letter_code
_entity_poly.pdbx_strand_id
1 'polypeptide(L)'
;MTAALRAPSGLLPRAARHALAGGDARRSGGCAVAVKRLQDIDKSGWLMLLHFAPIVGAIALFVMNGFVAGTPHANRFGEPPSADEDEPVPQDRA
;
A
#
# COMPACT_ATOMS: atom_id res chain seq x y z
N MET A 1 31.62 32.38 -37.06
CA MET A 1 30.81 32.53 -35.82
C MET A 1 29.37 32.23 -36.19
N THR A 2 28.96 30.95 -36.13
CA THR A 2 27.61 30.53 -36.54
C THR A 2 26.88 30.02 -35.32
N ALA A 3 25.79 30.71 -35.00
CA ALA A 3 25.00 30.56 -33.79
C ALA A 3 24.26 29.21 -33.72
N ALA A 4 24.39 28.56 -32.57
CA ALA A 4 23.36 27.87 -31.80
C ALA A 4 22.15 27.31 -32.57
N LEU A 5 22.23 26.04 -32.99
CA LEU A 5 21.04 25.19 -33.14
C LEU A 5 20.69 24.63 -31.76
N ARG A 6 19.91 25.40 -31.02
CA ARG A 6 19.26 24.96 -29.78
C ARG A 6 18.21 23.91 -30.13
N ALA A 7 18.50 22.65 -29.82
CA ALA A 7 17.57 21.54 -29.97
C ALA A 7 16.26 21.86 -29.20
N PRO A 8 15.07 21.67 -29.80
CA PRO A 8 13.81 21.90 -29.14
C PRO A 8 13.64 20.85 -28.03
N SER A 9 13.59 21.32 -26.78
CA SER A 9 13.48 20.54 -25.55
C SER A 9 12.09 19.89 -25.34
N GLY A 10 11.44 19.42 -26.42
CA GLY A 10 10.03 19.04 -26.41
C GLY A 10 9.68 17.65 -26.93
N LEU A 11 10.63 16.87 -27.48
CA LEU A 11 10.32 15.56 -28.06
C LEU A 11 11.05 14.43 -27.30
N LEU A 12 10.54 14.07 -26.14
CA LEU A 12 10.64 12.69 -25.69
C LEU A 12 9.35 11.97 -26.12
N PRO A 13 9.44 10.92 -26.96
CA PRO A 13 8.26 10.19 -27.42
C PRO A 13 7.49 9.62 -26.22
N ARG A 14 6.14 9.67 -26.26
CA ARG A 14 5.27 9.14 -25.18
C ARG A 14 5.61 7.70 -24.79
N ALA A 15 6.15 6.91 -25.71
CA ALA A 15 6.64 5.55 -25.47
C ALA A 15 7.79 5.47 -24.43
N ALA A 16 8.61 6.52 -24.29
CA ALA A 16 9.71 6.56 -23.33
C ALA A 16 9.26 6.83 -21.88
N ARG A 17 8.03 7.30 -21.67
CA ARG A 17 7.49 7.60 -20.33
C ARG A 17 7.09 6.35 -19.55
N HIS A 18 6.80 5.25 -20.24
CA HIS A 18 6.44 3.97 -19.60
C HIS A 18 7.65 3.13 -19.21
N ALA A 19 8.84 3.42 -19.76
CA ALA A 19 10.06 2.66 -19.49
C ALA A 19 10.75 3.01 -18.16
N LEU A 20 10.35 4.12 -17.52
CA LEU A 20 10.95 4.60 -16.25
C LEU A 20 10.01 4.48 -15.04
N ALA A 21 8.79 3.97 -15.23
CA ALA A 21 7.78 3.81 -14.18
C ALA A 21 7.61 2.35 -13.73
N GLY A 22 8.62 1.51 -13.95
CA GLY A 22 8.60 0.10 -13.61
C GLY A 22 9.44 -0.18 -12.37
N GLY A 23 9.07 0.31 -11.19
CA GLY A 23 9.91 0.04 -10.02
C GLY A 23 9.43 0.39 -8.63
N ASP A 24 8.32 1.11 -8.42
CA ASP A 24 8.12 1.74 -7.12
C ASP A 24 6.78 1.39 -6.45
N ALA A 25 6.85 1.20 -5.13
CA ALA A 25 5.75 1.20 -4.16
C ALA A 25 4.97 -0.10 -3.81
N ARG A 26 5.42 -1.31 -4.20
CA ARG A 26 4.80 -2.56 -3.69
C ARG A 26 5.71 -3.52 -2.94
N ARG A 27 6.82 -3.03 -2.37
CA ARG A 27 7.61 -3.81 -1.42
C ARG A 27 7.21 -3.46 0.01
N SER A 28 5.94 -3.63 0.34
CA SER A 28 5.54 -3.72 1.76
C SER A 28 6.12 -5.03 2.28
N GLY A 29 7.21 -4.96 3.04
CA GLY A 29 7.82 -6.15 3.64
C GLY A 29 6.81 -6.90 4.52
N GLY A 30 7.03 -8.20 4.77
CA GLY A 30 6.10 -9.05 5.52
C GLY A 30 5.71 -8.47 6.90
N CYS A 31 6.64 -7.78 7.57
CA CYS A 31 6.36 -7.11 8.84
C CYS A 31 5.37 -5.94 8.71
N ALA A 32 5.44 -5.16 7.63
CA ALA A 32 4.53 -4.03 7.40
C ALA A 32 3.10 -4.52 7.18
N VAL A 33 2.94 -5.62 6.44
CA VAL A 33 1.63 -6.27 6.23
C VAL A 33 1.08 -6.80 7.55
N ALA A 34 1.91 -7.48 8.34
CA ALA A 34 1.47 -8.01 9.63
C ALA A 34 1.08 -6.88 10.60
N VAL A 35 1.81 -5.75 10.66
CA VAL A 35 1.40 -4.59 11.47
C VAL A 35 0.06 -4.02 11.01
N LYS A 36 -0.16 -3.91 9.69
CA LYS A 36 -1.45 -3.46 9.12
C LYS A 36 -2.60 -4.39 9.54
N ARG A 37 -2.40 -5.70 9.49
CA ARG A 37 -3.40 -6.69 9.94
C ARG A 37 -3.71 -6.58 11.42
N LEU A 38 -2.72 -6.30 12.27
CA LEU A 38 -2.97 -6.02 13.67
C LEU A 38 -3.79 -4.74 13.87
N GLN A 39 -3.55 -3.70 13.07
CA GLN A 39 -4.35 -2.49 13.10
C GLN A 39 -5.78 -2.73 12.59
N ASP A 40 -5.95 -3.59 11.58
CA ASP A 40 -7.26 -3.97 11.04
C ASP A 40 -8.15 -4.67 12.09
N ILE A 41 -7.58 -5.34 13.11
CA ILE A 41 -8.31 -6.00 14.21
C ILE A 41 -8.37 -5.15 15.50
N ASP A 42 -8.13 -3.85 15.39
CA ASP A 42 -8.00 -2.92 16.50
C ASP A 42 -6.95 -3.27 17.56
N LYS A 43 -5.79 -3.75 17.13
CA LYS A 43 -4.66 -4.02 18.01
C LYS A 43 -3.47 -3.13 17.67
N SER A 44 -2.65 -2.85 18.68
CA SER A 44 -1.47 -2.02 18.52
C SER A 44 -0.39 -2.77 17.72
N GLY A 45 0.25 -2.10 16.76
CA GLY A 45 1.39 -2.65 16.00
C GLY A 45 2.57 -3.10 16.89
N TRP A 46 2.66 -2.57 18.11
CA TRP A 46 3.62 -2.99 19.13
C TRP A 46 3.57 -4.48 19.50
N LEU A 47 2.43 -5.14 19.27
CA LEU A 47 2.33 -6.58 19.50
C LEU A 47 3.23 -7.40 18.55
N MET A 48 3.74 -6.80 17.46
CA MET A 48 4.76 -7.44 16.63
C MET A 48 6.04 -7.79 17.43
N LEU A 49 6.32 -7.09 18.52
CA LEU A 49 7.44 -7.42 19.42
C LEU A 49 7.29 -8.80 20.07
N LEU A 50 6.07 -9.35 20.15
CA LEU A 50 5.89 -10.73 20.62
C LEU A 50 6.59 -11.74 19.70
N HIS A 51 6.89 -11.41 18.45
CA HIS A 51 7.61 -12.32 17.57
C HIS A 51 9.01 -12.70 18.10
N PHE A 52 9.59 -11.89 19.00
CA PHE A 52 10.84 -12.21 19.71
C PHE A 52 10.67 -13.27 20.81
N ALA A 53 9.43 -13.61 21.20
CA ALA A 53 9.11 -14.69 22.12
C ALA A 53 8.68 -15.95 21.33
N PRO A 54 9.56 -16.97 21.17
CA PRO A 54 9.46 -17.98 20.12
C PRO A 54 8.26 -18.94 20.24
N ILE A 55 7.71 -19.12 21.45
CA ILE A 55 6.58 -20.02 21.66
C ILE A 55 5.30 -19.21 21.82
N VAL A 56 5.20 -18.43 22.90
CA VAL A 56 3.96 -17.71 23.25
C VAL A 56 3.64 -16.64 22.22
N GLY A 57 4.64 -15.89 21.78
CA GLY A 57 4.42 -14.77 20.87
C GLY A 57 4.20 -15.18 19.43
N ALA A 58 4.87 -16.25 18.98
CA ALA A 58 4.60 -16.84 17.67
C ALA A 58 3.16 -17.37 17.57
N ILE A 59 2.67 -18.10 18.58
CA ILE A 59 1.30 -18.62 18.61
C ILE A 59 0.28 -17.47 18.67
N ALA A 60 0.49 -16.48 19.53
CA ALA A 60 -0.42 -15.34 19.64
C ALA A 60 -0.54 -14.57 18.31
N LEU A 61 0.58 -14.26 17.65
CA LEU A 61 0.59 -13.58 16.37
C LEU A 61 0.00 -14.44 15.25
N PHE A 62 0.26 -15.75 15.24
CA PHE A 62 -0.33 -16.67 14.27
C PHE A 62 -1.86 -16.69 14.37
N VAL A 63 -2.40 -16.79 15.59
CA VAL A 63 -3.85 -16.78 15.83
C VAL A 63 -4.46 -15.44 15.44
N MET A 64 -3.86 -14.33 15.89
CA MET A 64 -4.39 -12.99 15.62
C MET A 64 -4.33 -12.61 14.14
N ASN A 65 -3.27 -12.99 13.44
CA ASN A 65 -3.10 -12.62 12.04
C ASN A 65 -3.86 -13.56 11.08
N GLY A 66 -4.05 -14.83 11.47
CA GLY A 66 -4.64 -15.88 10.63
C GLY A 66 -6.13 -16.16 10.86
N PHE A 67 -6.63 -16.01 12.10
CA PHE A 67 -7.98 -16.47 12.45
C PHE A 67 -8.92 -15.36 12.92
N VAL A 68 -8.41 -14.14 13.15
CA VAL A 68 -9.23 -13.01 13.58
C VAL A 68 -9.60 -12.15 12.38
N ALA A 69 -10.91 -11.98 12.16
CA ALA A 69 -11.42 -11.05 11.16
C ALA A 69 -11.18 -9.59 11.59
N GLY A 70 -10.91 -8.72 10.63
CA GLY A 70 -10.79 -7.28 10.87
C GLY A 70 -12.08 -6.71 11.47
N THR A 71 -11.96 -5.62 12.24
CA THR A 71 -13.13 -4.93 12.79
C THR A 71 -13.92 -4.29 11.65
N PRO A 72 -15.21 -4.64 11.46
CA PRO A 72 -16.01 -4.15 10.33
C PRO A 72 -16.53 -2.71 10.53
N HIS A 73 -16.22 -2.09 11.67
CA HIS A 73 -16.66 -0.75 12.04
C HIS A 73 -15.46 0.20 12.09
N ALA A 74 -15.72 1.51 11.94
CA ALA A 74 -14.83 2.60 12.29
C ALA A 74 -13.94 2.24 13.49
N ASN A 75 -12.67 2.01 13.20
CA ASN A 75 -11.70 1.75 14.23
C ASN A 75 -10.89 3.02 14.53
N ARG A 76 -10.11 3.07 15.62
CA ARG A 76 -9.16 4.15 15.93
C ARG A 76 -8.16 4.46 14.81
N PHE A 77 -8.03 3.58 13.82
CA PHE A 77 -7.16 3.74 12.65
C PHE A 77 -7.91 4.19 11.38
N GLY A 78 -9.23 4.38 11.43
CA GLY A 78 -10.09 4.83 10.33
C GLY A 78 -11.27 3.91 10.05
N GLU A 79 -12.23 4.41 9.25
CA GLU A 79 -13.30 3.59 8.66
C GLU A 79 -12.70 2.68 7.57
N PRO A 80 -13.11 1.40 7.47
CA PRO A 80 -12.82 0.61 6.29
C PRO A 80 -13.33 1.33 5.02
N PRO A 81 -12.63 1.24 3.88
CA PRO A 81 -13.13 1.81 2.64
C PRO A 81 -14.50 1.23 2.32
N SER A 82 -15.49 2.10 2.14
CA SER A 82 -16.84 1.72 1.73
C SER A 82 -16.76 1.09 0.35
N ALA A 83 -17.34 -0.10 0.17
CA ALA A 83 -17.34 -0.80 -1.13
C ALA A 83 -17.99 0.00 -2.27
N ASP A 84 -18.77 1.04 -1.91
CA ASP A 84 -19.51 1.89 -2.85
C ASP A 84 -18.66 3.02 -3.46
N GLU A 85 -17.43 3.26 -2.99
CA GLU A 85 -16.54 4.31 -3.56
C GLU A 85 -15.71 3.81 -4.76
N ASP A 86 -15.77 2.51 -5.05
CA ASP A 86 -15.23 1.89 -6.27
C ASP A 86 -16.22 1.95 -7.45
N GLU A 87 -17.28 2.77 -7.38
CA GLU A 87 -18.11 3.10 -8.54
C GLU A 87 -17.19 3.73 -9.60
N PRO A 88 -16.95 3.05 -10.74
CA PRO A 88 -16.04 3.55 -11.74
C PRO A 88 -16.70 4.77 -12.35
N VAL A 89 -16.32 5.98 -11.87
CA VAL A 89 -16.77 7.27 -12.40
C VAL A 89 -16.91 7.13 -13.90
N PRO A 90 -18.16 7.12 -14.45
CA PRO A 90 -18.37 6.89 -15.85
C PRO A 90 -17.46 7.82 -16.63
N GLN A 91 -16.47 7.25 -17.33
CA GLN A 91 -15.54 7.99 -18.18
C GLN A 91 -16.25 8.40 -19.48
N ASP A 92 -17.43 8.98 -19.33
CA ASP A 92 -18.19 9.71 -20.31
C ASP A 92 -17.68 11.16 -20.21
N ARG A 93 -16.62 11.45 -20.98
CA ARG A 93 -16.41 12.80 -21.48
C ARG A 93 -16.65 12.76 -22.98
N ALA A 94 -17.74 13.42 -23.34
CA ALA A 94 -18.19 13.91 -24.65
C ALA A 94 -17.15 14.00 -25.77
#